data_AF-A0A6G7BVA8-F1
#
_entry.id   AF-A0A6G7BVA8-F1
#
_cell.length_a   1.000
_cell.length_b   1.000
_cell.length_c   1.000
_cell.angle_alpha   90.00
_cell.angle_beta   90.00
_cell.angle_gamma   90.00
#
_symmetry.space_group_name_H-M   'P 1'
#
loop_
_entity.id
_entity.type
_entity.pdbx_description
1 polymer ?
#
loop_
_entity_poly.entity_id
_entity_poly.type
_entity_poly.pdbx_seq_one_letter_code
_entity_poly.pdbx_strand_id
1 'polypeptide(L)'
;MRSLILRYTLHSDFIIYTIRVLTGFLLGYILFVSFPEYSVSWTLISIILVISPQENESKKIAIDRAKSNFIGSAIGLSLYFVPIPQLYAMIIGILASLVICKALNIMAVARTSMVALIIVYLHEQESRSYFAALDRFGCVCVGCLIGLGVILSTRNIIIKLRNRYNC
;
A
#
# COMPACT_ATOMS: atom_id res chain seq x y z
N MET A 1 -17.70 -30.27 11.94
CA MET A 1 -17.51 -29.62 10.62
C MET A 1 -17.04 -28.18 10.70
N ARG A 2 -17.74 -27.29 11.42
CA ARG A 2 -17.39 -25.85 11.52
C ARG A 2 -15.97 -25.57 12.08
N SER A 3 -15.50 -26.37 13.03
CA SER A 3 -14.15 -26.26 13.62
C SER A 3 -13.01 -26.70 12.69
N LEU A 4 -13.26 -27.69 11.83
CA LEU A 4 -12.29 -28.20 10.84
C LEU A 4 -12.08 -27.20 9.69
N ILE A 5 -13.17 -26.61 9.20
CA ILE A 5 -13.10 -25.55 8.17
C ILE A 5 -12.40 -24.32 8.75
N LEU A 6 -12.73 -23.90 9.97
CA LEU A 6 -12.03 -22.79 10.62
C LEU A 6 -10.53 -23.08 10.80
N ARG A 7 -10.15 -24.30 11.22
CA ARG A 7 -8.74 -24.70 11.36
C ARG A 7 -7.99 -24.65 10.03
N TYR A 8 -8.61 -25.14 8.96
CA TYR A 8 -8.02 -25.14 7.62
C TYR A 8 -7.88 -23.71 7.07
N THR A 9 -8.90 -22.88 7.22
CA THR A 9 -8.86 -21.46 6.82
C THR A 9 -7.83 -20.65 7.62
N LEU A 10 -7.67 -20.92 8.92
CA LEU A 10 -6.68 -20.26 9.79
C LEU A 10 -5.24 -20.69 9.54
N HIS A 11 -5.02 -21.71 8.71
CA HIS A 11 -3.69 -22.23 8.35
C HIS A 11 -3.33 -21.97 6.88
N SER A 12 -4.30 -21.50 6.07
CA SER A 12 -4.08 -21.21 4.66
C SER A 12 -3.77 -19.74 4.45
N ASP A 13 -2.48 -19.42 4.30
CA ASP A 13 -1.98 -18.07 3.96
C ASP A 13 -2.71 -17.47 2.77
N PHE A 14 -3.04 -18.30 1.78
CA PHE A 14 -3.76 -17.90 0.58
C PHE A 14 -5.17 -17.40 0.87
N ILE A 15 -5.94 -18.09 1.72
CA ILE A 15 -7.32 -17.69 2.04
C ILE A 15 -7.30 -16.39 2.85
N ILE A 16 -6.39 -16.27 3.80
CA ILE A 16 -6.25 -15.08 4.65
C ILE A 16 -5.85 -13.87 3.80
N TYR A 17 -4.89 -14.05 2.89
CA TYR A 17 -4.51 -13.02 1.93
C TYR A 17 -5.68 -12.63 1.03
N THR A 18 -6.40 -13.61 0.46
CA THR A 18 -7.57 -13.37 -0.38
C THR A 18 -8.62 -12.54 0.35
N ILE A 19 -8.94 -12.90 1.59
CA ILE A 19 -9.89 -12.13 2.42
C ILE A 19 -9.39 -10.70 2.63
N ARG A 20 -8.11 -10.49 2.95
CA ARG A 20 -7.53 -9.15 3.14
C ARG A 20 -7.63 -8.32 1.86
N VAL A 21 -7.22 -8.88 0.72
CA VAL A 21 -7.27 -8.20 -0.58
C VAL A 21 -8.71 -7.83 -0.94
N LEU A 22 -9.65 -8.76 -0.84
CA LEU A 22 -11.06 -8.50 -1.11
C LEU A 22 -11.64 -7.44 -0.16
N THR A 23 -11.36 -7.54 1.14
CA THR A 23 -11.83 -6.56 2.12
C THR A 23 -11.26 -5.17 1.84
N GLY A 24 -9.96 -5.08 1.59
CA GLY A 24 -9.30 -3.81 1.24
C GLY A 24 -9.84 -3.22 -0.05
N PHE A 25 -10.00 -4.04 -1.09
CA PHE A 25 -10.56 -3.61 -2.37
C PHE A 25 -12.00 -3.09 -2.21
N LEU A 26 -12.85 -3.81 -1.49
CA LEU A 26 -14.24 -3.38 -1.24
C LEU A 26 -14.30 -2.04 -0.50
N LEU A 27 -13.48 -1.85 0.54
CA LEU A 27 -13.39 -0.58 1.26
C LEU A 27 -12.92 0.56 0.34
N GLY A 28 -11.86 0.32 -0.45
CA GLY A 28 -11.38 1.30 -1.41
C GLY A 28 -12.39 1.59 -2.52
N TYR A 29 -13.17 0.60 -2.95
CA TYR A 29 -14.18 0.74 -3.98
C TYR A 29 -15.38 1.56 -3.51
N ILE A 30 -15.79 1.40 -2.24
CA ILE A 30 -16.80 2.27 -1.62
C ILE A 30 -16.33 3.73 -1.65
N LEU A 31 -15.07 4.01 -1.30
CA LEU A 31 -14.52 5.36 -1.46
C LEU A 31 -14.53 5.82 -2.92
N PHE A 32 -14.17 4.93 -3.86
CA PHE A 32 -14.10 5.25 -5.29
C PHE A 32 -15.46 5.70 -5.84
N VAL A 33 -16.55 5.04 -5.44
CA VAL A 33 -17.90 5.41 -5.85
C VAL A 33 -18.41 6.66 -5.11
N SER A 34 -18.04 6.83 -3.84
CA SER A 34 -18.52 7.96 -3.02
C SER A 34 -17.85 9.28 -3.37
N PHE A 35 -16.63 9.24 -3.91
CA PHE A 35 -15.79 10.41 -4.17
C PHE A 35 -15.24 10.40 -5.62
N PRO A 36 -16.10 10.39 -6.65
CA PRO A 36 -15.68 10.25 -8.04
C PRO A 36 -14.89 11.46 -8.57
N GLU A 37 -14.98 12.61 -7.91
CA GLU A 37 -14.24 13.83 -8.26
C GLU A 37 -12.76 13.77 -7.85
N TYR A 38 -12.40 12.85 -6.96
CA TYR A 38 -11.03 12.67 -6.48
C TYR A 38 -10.35 11.51 -7.19
N SER A 39 -9.02 11.49 -7.12
CA SER A 39 -8.16 10.49 -7.74
C SER A 39 -8.17 9.16 -6.94
N VAL A 40 -9.35 8.61 -6.65
CA VAL A 40 -9.51 7.48 -5.73
C VAL A 40 -9.00 6.15 -6.31
N SER A 41 -8.76 6.07 -7.63
CA SER A 41 -8.03 4.96 -8.24
C SER A 41 -6.66 4.73 -7.58
N TRP A 42 -6.03 5.78 -7.06
CA TRP A 42 -4.75 5.73 -6.36
C TRP A 42 -4.87 5.11 -4.97
N THR A 43 -5.99 5.35 -4.31
CA THR A 43 -6.34 4.70 -3.04
C THR A 43 -6.41 3.17 -3.24
N LEU A 44 -7.07 2.71 -4.31
CA LEU A 44 -7.18 1.28 -4.63
C LEU A 44 -5.80 0.64 -4.84
N ILE A 45 -4.96 1.24 -5.69
CA ILE A 45 -3.60 0.75 -5.97
C ILE A 45 -2.78 0.70 -4.68
N SER A 46 -2.83 1.77 -3.88
CA SER A 46 -2.09 1.89 -2.63
C SER A 46 -2.50 0.83 -1.60
N ILE A 47 -3.79 0.52 -1.47
CA ILE A 47 -4.29 -0.57 -0.60
C ILE A 47 -3.64 -1.89 -0.98
N ILE A 48 -3.62 -2.23 -2.27
CA ILE A 48 -3.06 -3.50 -2.75
C ILE A 48 -1.55 -3.55 -2.54
N LEU A 49 -0.83 -2.44 -2.74
CA LEU A 49 0.63 -2.39 -2.50
C LEU A 49 1.00 -2.62 -1.03
N VAL A 50 0.13 -2.24 -0.09
CA VAL A 50 0.35 -2.45 1.35
C VAL A 50 0.01 -3.88 1.78
N ILE A 51 -1.05 -4.46 1.22
CA ILE A 51 -1.49 -5.83 1.54
C ILE A 51 -0.56 -6.84 0.86
N SER A 52 0.08 -7.71 1.65
CA SER A 52 1.00 -8.72 1.14
C SER A 52 0.57 -10.14 1.45
N PRO A 53 0.91 -11.11 0.58
CA PRO A 53 0.53 -12.52 0.74
C PRO A 53 1.23 -13.27 1.88
N GLN A 54 2.28 -12.72 2.49
CA GLN A 54 3.06 -13.45 3.48
C GLN A 54 2.45 -13.32 4.90
N GLU A 55 2.04 -14.43 5.52
CA GLU A 55 1.33 -14.43 6.82
C GLU A 55 2.26 -14.21 8.02
N ASN A 56 3.53 -14.67 7.92
CA ASN A 56 4.55 -14.49 8.97
C ASN A 56 5.04 -13.04 9.13
N GLU A 57 4.38 -12.10 8.47
CA GLU A 57 4.73 -10.71 8.56
C GLU A 57 4.30 -10.11 9.90
N SER A 58 5.32 -9.80 10.69
CA SER A 58 5.18 -8.91 11.84
C SER A 58 4.45 -7.62 11.43
N LYS A 59 3.65 -7.04 12.34
CA LYS A 59 3.00 -5.73 12.15
C LYS A 59 3.98 -4.68 11.58
N LYS A 60 5.25 -4.83 11.94
CA LYS A 60 6.38 -4.05 11.43
C LYS A 60 6.47 -4.06 9.91
N ILE A 61 6.42 -5.21 9.24
CA ILE A 61 6.57 -5.28 7.76
C ILE A 61 5.39 -4.58 7.06
N ALA A 62 4.16 -4.73 7.56
CA ALA A 62 3.00 -4.00 7.01
C ALA A 62 3.13 -2.48 7.17
N ILE A 63 3.59 -2.02 8.34
CA ILE A 63 3.88 -0.61 8.60
C ILE A 63 5.02 -0.12 7.71
N ASP A 64 6.08 -0.92 7.55
CA ASP A 64 7.23 -0.57 6.72
C ASP A 64 6.80 -0.45 5.25
N ARG A 65 5.90 -1.31 4.75
CA ARG A 65 5.33 -1.16 3.39
C ARG A 65 4.51 0.11 3.22
N ALA A 66 3.65 0.43 4.19
CA ALA A 66 2.88 1.67 4.17
C ALA A 66 3.80 2.90 4.14
N LYS A 67 4.85 2.91 4.97
CA LYS A 67 5.88 3.96 4.98
C LYS A 67 6.62 4.03 3.64
N SER A 68 7.06 2.89 3.12
CA SER A 68 7.79 2.79 1.86
C SER A 68 6.97 3.31 0.67
N ASN A 69 5.68 2.93 0.60
CA ASN A 69 4.73 3.42 -0.40
C ASN A 69 4.56 4.94 -0.31
N PHE A 70 4.36 5.47 0.90
CA PHE A 70 4.27 6.92 1.15
C PHE A 70 5.55 7.67 0.76
N ILE A 71 6.73 7.12 1.05
CA ILE A 71 8.02 7.71 0.63
C ILE A 71 8.11 7.76 -0.90
N GLY A 72 7.72 6.67 -1.57
CA GLY A 72 7.74 6.61 -3.04
C GLY A 72 6.82 7.64 -3.68
N SER A 73 5.59 7.77 -3.19
CA SER A 73 4.66 8.78 -3.67
C SER A 73 5.12 10.21 -3.38
N ALA A 74 5.70 10.46 -2.20
CA ALA A 74 6.23 11.78 -1.84
C ALA A 74 7.40 12.20 -2.75
N ILE A 75 8.32 11.28 -3.06
CA ILE A 75 9.44 11.54 -3.97
C ILE A 75 8.92 11.74 -5.40
N GLY A 76 7.97 10.91 -5.85
CA GLY A 76 7.34 11.05 -7.17
C GLY A 76 6.66 12.41 -7.33
N LEU A 77 5.92 12.86 -6.30
CA LEU A 77 5.32 14.19 -6.25
C LEU A 77 6.39 15.30 -6.26
N SER A 78 7.45 15.16 -5.48
CA SER A 78 8.51 16.17 -5.38
C SER A 78 9.24 16.35 -6.72
N LEU A 79 9.50 15.25 -7.44
CA LEU A 79 10.18 15.27 -8.73
C LEU A 79 9.33 15.85 -9.86
N TYR A 80 8.00 15.82 -9.74
CA TYR A 80 7.12 16.47 -10.70
C TYR A 80 7.35 18.00 -10.76
N PHE A 81 7.67 18.63 -9.63
CA PHE A 81 7.94 20.07 -9.58
C PHE A 81 9.31 20.47 -10.15
N VAL A 82 10.18 19.50 -10.45
CA VAL A 82 11.52 19.79 -10.96
C VAL A 82 11.53 19.62 -12.48
N PRO A 83 11.87 20.68 -13.26
CA PRO A 83 11.85 20.62 -14.72
C PRO A 83 13.08 19.87 -15.25
N ILE A 84 13.06 18.54 -15.12
CA ILE A 84 14.11 17.62 -15.57
C ILE A 84 13.52 16.62 -16.58
N PRO A 85 14.26 16.16 -17.60
CA PRO A 85 13.76 15.11 -18.49
C PRO A 85 13.36 13.84 -17.72
N GLN A 86 12.29 13.20 -18.18
CA GLN A 86 11.59 12.10 -17.48
C GLN A 86 12.53 10.98 -17.02
N LEU A 87 13.46 10.56 -17.89
CA LEU A 87 14.43 9.50 -17.57
C LEU A 87 15.32 9.85 -16.37
N TYR A 88 15.87 11.07 -16.37
CA TYR A 88 16.75 11.51 -15.28
C TYR A 88 15.98 11.69 -13.97
N ALA A 89 14.76 12.24 -14.02
CA ALA A 89 13.90 12.35 -12.85
C ALA A 89 13.60 10.98 -12.24
N MET A 90 13.25 9.97 -13.06
CA MET A 90 13.03 8.61 -12.57
C MET A 90 14.28 7.98 -11.95
N ILE A 91 15.46 8.15 -12.58
CA ILE A 91 16.73 7.65 -12.03
C ILE A 91 17.03 8.30 -10.67
N ILE A 92 16.91 9.62 -10.59
CA ILE A 92 17.08 10.37 -9.32
C ILE A 92 16.08 9.89 -8.28
N GLY A 93 14.83 9.67 -8.67
CA GLY A 93 13.78 9.17 -7.80
C GLY A 93 14.05 7.79 -7.24
N ILE A 94 14.48 6.84 -8.08
CA ILE A 94 14.84 5.49 -7.64
C ILE A 94 16.02 5.55 -6.66
N LEU A 95 17.04 6.36 -6.96
CA LEU A 95 18.18 6.54 -6.07
C LEU A 95 17.76 7.17 -4.74
N ALA A 96 16.91 8.20 -4.76
CA ALA A 96 16.37 8.83 -3.56
C ALA A 96 15.54 7.84 -2.72
N SER A 97 14.67 7.05 -3.34
CA SER A 97 13.90 5.98 -2.69
C SER A 97 14.83 4.98 -2.00
N LEU A 98 15.89 4.53 -2.67
CA LEU A 98 16.87 3.61 -2.07
C LEU A 98 17.59 4.22 -0.87
N VAL A 99 18.06 5.46 -1.00
CA VAL A 99 18.77 6.16 0.08
C VAL A 99 17.87 6.36 1.29
N ILE A 100 16.63 6.80 1.09
CA ILE A 100 15.67 7.03 2.17
C ILE A 100 15.24 5.70 2.80
N CYS A 101 14.95 4.67 2.00
CA CYS A 101 14.63 3.34 2.53
C CYS A 101 15.80 2.73 3.33
N LYS A 102 17.05 2.98 2.92
CA LYS A 102 18.25 2.57 3.67
C LYS A 102 18.37 3.36 4.98
N ALA A 103 18.21 4.67 4.96
CA ALA A 103 18.29 5.52 6.15
C ALA A 103 17.24 5.13 7.21
N LEU A 104 16.06 4.69 6.77
CA LEU A 104 14.97 4.24 7.65
C LEU A 104 15.02 2.74 8.00
N ASN A 105 16.04 2.01 7.55
CA ASN A 105 16.19 0.56 7.76
C ASN A 105 15.01 -0.30 7.25
N ILE A 106 14.37 0.13 6.15
CA ILE A 106 13.21 -0.54 5.53
C ILE A 106 13.55 -1.13 4.14
N MET A 107 14.81 -1.52 3.92
CA MET A 107 15.28 -2.04 2.62
C MET A 107 14.51 -3.27 2.11
N ALA A 108 13.98 -4.10 3.01
CA ALA A 108 13.17 -5.27 2.65
C ALA A 108 11.92 -4.90 1.83
N VAL A 109 11.43 -3.67 1.95
CA VAL A 109 10.23 -3.16 1.27
C VAL A 109 10.55 -2.02 0.30
N ALA A 110 11.82 -1.77 -0.01
CA ALA A 110 12.22 -0.67 -0.90
C ALA A 110 11.58 -0.76 -2.30
N ARG A 111 11.30 -1.99 -2.78
CA ARG A 111 10.61 -2.22 -4.06
C ARG A 111 9.24 -1.53 -4.11
N THR A 112 8.49 -1.50 -3.01
CA THR A 112 7.16 -0.87 -3.01
C THR A 112 7.26 0.66 -3.11
N SER A 113 8.32 1.27 -2.58
CA SER A 113 8.62 2.69 -2.78
C SER A 113 8.89 3.01 -4.24
N MET A 114 9.72 2.20 -4.92
CA MET A 114 10.03 2.43 -6.34
C MET A 114 8.78 2.31 -7.21
N VAL A 115 7.94 1.30 -6.95
CA VAL A 115 6.67 1.12 -7.67
C VAL A 115 5.76 2.33 -7.45
N ALA A 116 5.58 2.77 -6.20
CA ALA A 116 4.76 3.95 -5.89
C ALA A 116 5.28 5.22 -6.58
N LEU A 117 6.60 5.41 -6.59
CA LEU A 117 7.25 6.52 -7.29
C LEU A 117 6.97 6.49 -8.79
N ILE A 118 7.18 5.36 -9.45
CA ILE A 118 6.98 5.23 -10.90
C ILE A 118 5.52 5.51 -11.24
N ILE A 119 4.57 4.92 -10.51
CA ILE A 119 3.15 5.08 -10.80
C ILE A 119 2.77 6.56 -10.63
N VAL A 120 3.10 7.19 -9.51
CA VAL A 120 2.75 8.60 -9.25
C VAL A 120 3.40 9.55 -10.27
N TYR A 121 4.70 9.40 -10.54
CA TYR A 121 5.42 10.30 -11.44
C TYR A 121 4.97 10.16 -12.90
N LEU A 122 4.78 8.92 -13.38
CA LEU A 122 4.46 8.66 -14.79
C LEU A 122 3.04 9.09 -15.16
N HIS A 123 2.08 8.92 -14.25
CA HIS A 123 0.71 9.36 -14.50
C HIS A 123 0.52 10.87 -14.33
N GLU A 124 1.35 11.53 -13.51
CA GLU A 124 1.26 12.98 -13.34
C GLU A 124 1.57 13.76 -14.63
N GLN A 125 2.56 13.28 -15.40
CA GLN A 125 2.94 13.91 -16.67
C GLN A 125 1.78 14.05 -17.67
N GLU A 126 0.78 13.17 -17.61
CA GLU A 126 -0.37 13.21 -18.51
C GLU A 126 -1.41 14.27 -18.13
N SER A 127 -1.51 14.61 -16.84
CA SER A 127 -2.62 15.43 -16.33
C SER A 127 -2.28 16.90 -16.04
N ARG A 128 -0.99 17.26 -15.99
CA ARG A 128 -0.44 18.63 -15.90
C ARG A 128 -1.18 19.59 -14.93
N SER A 129 -1.74 19.09 -13.82
CA SER A 129 -2.48 19.91 -12.86
C SER A 129 -1.90 19.74 -11.46
N TYR A 130 -1.35 20.82 -10.91
CA TYR A 130 -0.73 20.83 -9.58
C TYR A 130 -1.68 20.38 -8.46
N PHE A 131 -2.98 20.70 -8.58
CA PHE A 131 -3.98 20.27 -7.61
C PHE A 131 -4.25 18.76 -7.68
N ALA A 132 -4.16 18.16 -8.87
CA ALA A 132 -4.32 16.72 -9.04
C ALA A 132 -3.16 15.94 -8.38
N ALA A 133 -1.95 16.49 -8.40
CA ALA A 133 -0.79 15.86 -7.78
C ALA A 133 -0.94 15.73 -6.24
N LEU A 134 -1.42 16.79 -5.58
CA LEU A 134 -1.69 16.78 -4.14
C LEU A 134 -2.85 15.85 -3.78
N ASP A 135 -3.91 15.86 -4.59
CA ASP A 135 -5.05 14.96 -4.41
C ASP A 135 -4.63 13.48 -4.48
N ARG A 136 -3.84 13.12 -5.49
CA ARG A 136 -3.29 11.76 -5.64
C ARG A 136 -2.43 11.34 -4.46
N PHE A 137 -1.56 12.24 -3.99
CA PHE A 137 -0.78 11.98 -2.78
C PHE A 137 -1.68 11.72 -1.57
N GLY A 138 -2.74 12.52 -1.38
CA GLY A 138 -3.77 12.31 -0.37
C GLY A 138 -4.44 10.94 -0.50
N CYS A 139 -4.83 10.55 -1.71
CA CYS A 139 -5.42 9.24 -2.00
C CYS A 139 -4.46 8.08 -1.67
N VAL A 140 -3.16 8.21 -1.98
CA VAL A 140 -2.15 7.22 -1.60
C VAL A 140 -2.04 7.09 -0.08
N CYS A 141 -2.09 8.20 0.65
CA CYS A 141 -2.09 8.20 2.13
C CYS A 141 -3.30 7.45 2.68
N VAL A 142 -4.49 7.77 2.18
CA VAL A 142 -5.74 7.10 2.58
C VAL A 142 -5.66 5.61 2.28
N GLY A 143 -5.15 5.23 1.10
CA GLY A 143 -4.98 3.83 0.74
C GLY A 143 -4.00 3.09 1.65
N CYS A 144 -2.91 3.75 2.07
CA CYS A 144 -1.97 3.18 3.03
C CYS A 144 -2.61 2.93 4.40
N LEU A 145 -3.44 3.87 4.86
CA LEU A 145 -4.17 3.77 6.13
C LEU A 145 -5.20 2.64 6.08
N ILE A 146 -5.99 2.54 5.01
CA ILE A 146 -6.97 1.46 4.82
C ILE A 146 -6.26 0.10 4.76
N GLY A 147 -5.22 -0.04 3.94
CA GLY A 147 -4.47 -1.29 3.81
C GLY A 147 -3.87 -1.75 5.14
N LEU A 148 -3.27 -0.82 5.89
CA LEU A 148 -2.76 -1.10 7.24
C LEU A 148 -3.89 -1.50 8.20
N GLY A 149 -5.01 -0.78 8.17
CA GLY A 149 -6.19 -1.05 8.99
C GLY A 149 -6.75 -2.46 8.77
N VAL A 150 -6.85 -2.91 7.51
CA VAL A 150 -7.29 -4.26 7.17
C VAL A 150 -6.32 -5.31 7.73
N ILE A 151 -5.01 -5.15 7.52
CA ILE A 151 -4.01 -6.11 8.02
C ILE A 151 -4.06 -6.20 9.55
N LEU A 152 -4.10 -5.06 10.25
CA LEU A 152 -4.13 -5.03 11.71
C LEU A 152 -5.42 -5.65 12.27
N SER A 153 -6.57 -5.34 11.65
CA SER A 153 -7.87 -5.87 12.06
C SER A 153 -7.95 -7.37 11.84
N THR A 154 -7.62 -7.85 10.63
CA THR A 154 -7.62 -9.29 10.30
C THR A 154 -6.66 -10.05 11.20
N ARG A 155 -5.46 -9.52 11.46
CA ARG A 155 -4.50 -10.13 12.39
C ARG A 155 -5.06 -10.24 13.81
N ASN A 156 -5.65 -9.18 14.34
CA ASN A 156 -6.20 -9.19 15.70
C ASN A 156 -7.34 -10.21 15.84
N ILE A 157 -8.18 -10.33 14.80
CA ILE A 157 -9.24 -11.33 14.72
C ILE A 157 -8.63 -12.75 14.68
N ILE A 158 -7.63 -13.00 13.83
CA ILE A 158 -6.97 -14.31 13.72
C ILE A 158 -6.32 -14.73 15.03
N ILE A 159 -5.58 -13.83 15.69
CA ILE A 159 -4.94 -14.12 16.99
C ILE A 159 -6.00 -14.45 18.05
N LYS A 160 -7.08 -13.67 18.09
CA LYS A 160 -8.19 -13.89 19.04
C LYS A 160 -8.90 -15.22 18.79
N LEU A 161 -9.11 -15.60 17.53
CA LEU A 161 -9.68 -16.89 17.15
C LEU A 161 -8.72 -18.04 17.49
N ARG A 162 -7.43 -17.90 17.18
CA ARG A 162 -6.39 -18.91 17.48
C ARG A 162 -6.32 -19.20 18.99
N ASN A 163 -6.31 -18.15 19.82
CA ASN A 163 -6.34 -18.27 21.28
C ASN A 163 -7.65 -18.87 21.82
N ARG A 164 -8.80 -18.62 21.17
CA ARG A 164 -10.11 -19.16 21.58
C ARG A 164 -10.26 -20.65 21.27
N TYR A 165 -9.58 -21.15 20.24
CA TYR A 165 -9.74 -22.53 19.75
C TYR A 165 -8.52 -23.43 20.01
N ASN A 166 -7.55 -23.00 20.85
CA ASN A 166 -6.32 -23.74 21.17
C ASN A 166 -5.65 -24.38 19.93
N CYS A 167 -5.49 -23.57 18.88
CA CYS A 167 -4.79 -23.96 17.65
C CYS A 167 -3.53 -23.14 17.46
#